data_AF-A0A392PA89-F1
#
_entry.id   AF-A0A392PA89-F1
#
_cell.length_a   1.000
_cell.length_b   1.000
_cell.length_c   1.000
_cell.angle_alpha   90.00
_cell.angle_beta   90.00
_cell.angle_gamma   90.00
#
_symmetry.space_group_name_H-M   'P 1'
#
loop_
_entity.id
_entity.type
_entity.pdbx_description
1 polymer ?
#
loop_
_entity_poly.entity_id
_entity_poly.type
_entity_poly.pdbx_seq_one_letter_code
_entity_poly.pdbx_strand_id
1 'polypeptide(L)'
;MVQDLPNYAQHTVPIFSLPQEWLWCESWCGNATKSKAKTIDLCNNPMTKEPKLQGARRIVAEWPDLDLEARKFTARILGDDLEPIQSPDQSKDSTND
;
A
#
# COMPACT_ATOMS: atom_id res chain seq x y z
N MET A 1 14.48 -5.55 14.00
CA MET A 1 14.48 -6.70 14.93
C MET A 1 13.55 -7.83 14.49
N VAL A 2 12.27 -7.58 14.16
CA VAL A 2 11.33 -8.67 13.75
C VAL A 2 11.76 -9.43 12.49
N GLN A 3 12.44 -8.79 11.53
CA GLN A 3 13.01 -9.48 10.37
C GLN A 3 14.37 -10.13 10.69
N ASP A 4 15.18 -9.49 11.54
CA ASP A 4 16.57 -9.91 11.79
C ASP A 4 16.66 -11.22 12.57
N LEU A 5 15.80 -11.42 13.56
CA LEU A 5 15.88 -12.60 14.42
C LEU A 5 15.56 -13.91 13.66
N PRO A 6 14.46 -14.01 12.88
CA PRO A 6 14.23 -15.17 12.02
C PRO A 6 15.37 -15.39 11.01
N ASN A 7 15.88 -14.31 10.40
CA ASN A 7 16.98 -14.41 9.44
C ASN A 7 18.26 -14.98 10.09
N TYR A 8 18.59 -14.56 11.31
CA TYR A 8 19.75 -15.08 12.05
C TYR A 8 19.55 -16.56 12.45
N ALA A 9 18.36 -16.90 12.96
CA ALA A 9 18.07 -18.23 13.50
C ALA A 9 17.82 -19.31 12.43
N GLN A 10 17.75 -18.96 11.13
CA GLN A 10 17.35 -19.87 10.05
C GLN A 10 18.21 -21.15 9.93
N HIS A 11 19.47 -21.10 10.37
CA HIS A 11 20.38 -22.25 10.36
C HIS A 11 20.06 -23.28 11.45
N THR A 12 19.37 -22.85 12.51
CA THR A 12 19.00 -23.67 13.66
C THR A 12 17.52 -24.01 13.67
N VAL A 13 16.68 -23.08 13.18
CA VAL A 13 15.23 -23.23 13.07
C VAL A 13 14.85 -23.20 11.59
N PRO A 14 14.30 -24.29 11.02
CA PRO A 14 13.96 -24.34 9.60
C PRO A 14 12.97 -23.25 9.19
N ILE A 15 13.28 -22.55 8.09
CA ILE A 15 12.39 -21.59 7.43
C ILE A 15 12.18 -22.06 5.99
N PHE A 16 10.93 -22.23 5.59
CA PHE A 16 10.56 -22.60 4.23
C PHE A 16 10.24 -21.35 3.42
N SER A 17 10.93 -21.18 2.28
CA SER A 17 10.71 -20.04 1.40
C SER A 17 9.39 -20.16 0.65
N LEU A 18 8.60 -19.08 0.65
CA LEU A 18 7.41 -18.98 -0.18
C LEU A 18 7.79 -18.57 -1.62
N PRO A 19 7.00 -18.97 -2.63
CA PRO A 19 7.16 -18.46 -3.99
C PRO A 19 7.09 -16.93 -4.07
N GLN A 20 7.86 -16.32 -4.99
CA GLN A 20 7.96 -14.86 -5.15
C GLN A 20 6.61 -14.14 -5.31
N GLU A 21 5.63 -14.80 -5.95
CA GLU A 21 4.28 -14.26 -6.15
C GLU A 21 3.55 -13.90 -4.85
N TRP A 22 3.97 -14.43 -3.71
CA TRP A 22 3.35 -14.15 -2.42
C TRP A 22 3.64 -12.75 -1.89
N LEU A 23 4.71 -12.09 -2.34
CA LEU A 23 5.09 -10.76 -1.86
C LEU A 23 5.64 -9.91 -3.01
N TRP A 24 4.98 -8.80 -3.31
CA TRP A 24 5.45 -7.81 -4.27
C TRP A 24 5.65 -6.46 -3.61
N CYS A 25 6.72 -5.75 -3.97
CA CYS A 25 6.94 -4.37 -3.53
C CYS A 25 7.64 -3.55 -4.62
N GLU A 26 7.21 -2.31 -4.82
CA GLU A 26 7.60 -1.52 -6.00
C GLU A 26 9.11 -1.21 -6.07
N SER A 27 9.77 -1.06 -4.92
CA SER A 27 11.19 -0.69 -4.90
C SER A 27 12.11 -1.83 -5.35
N TRP A 28 11.69 -3.09 -5.17
CA TRP A 28 12.53 -4.26 -5.41
C TRP A 28 11.97 -5.22 -6.46
N CYS A 29 10.68 -5.10 -6.81
CA CYS A 29 10.02 -5.93 -7.81
C CYS A 29 9.63 -5.10 -9.04
N GLY A 30 9.81 -5.66 -10.23
CA GLY A 30 9.38 -5.00 -11.47
C GLY A 30 7.86 -5.00 -11.65
N ASN A 31 7.34 -4.03 -12.42
CA ASN A 31 5.91 -3.94 -12.73
C ASN A 31 5.36 -5.17 -13.49
N ALA A 32 6.21 -5.89 -14.23
CA ALA A 32 5.82 -7.10 -14.95
C ALA A 32 5.37 -8.24 -14.03
N THR A 33 5.82 -8.29 -12.78
CA THR A 33 5.45 -9.33 -11.81
C THR A 33 4.23 -8.96 -10.97
N LYS A 34 3.78 -7.70 -11.03
CA LYS A 34 2.67 -7.18 -10.22
C LYS A 34 1.35 -7.90 -10.48
N SER A 35 1.06 -8.27 -11.72
CA SER A 35 -0.18 -8.98 -12.07
C SER A 35 -0.27 -10.39 -11.48
N LYS A 36 0.86 -10.98 -11.07
CA LYS A 36 0.92 -12.29 -10.43
C LYS A 36 0.98 -12.18 -8.90
N ALA A 37 1.09 -10.97 -8.36
CA ALA A 37 1.24 -10.75 -6.94
C ALA A 37 -0.03 -11.12 -6.19
N LYS A 38 0.10 -11.89 -5.11
CA LYS A 38 -0.97 -12.24 -4.18
C LYS A 38 -1.10 -11.21 -3.06
N THR A 39 0.02 -10.60 -2.67
CA THR A 39 0.04 -9.50 -1.70
C THR A 39 1.03 -8.43 -2.14
N ILE A 40 0.74 -7.18 -1.77
CA ILE A 40 1.54 -6.01 -2.09
C ILE A 40 1.98 -5.35 -0.77
N ASP A 41 3.29 -5.26 -0.55
CA ASP A 41 3.86 -4.47 0.53
C ASP A 41 4.22 -3.07 0.02
N LEU A 42 3.73 -2.05 0.73
CA LEU A 42 4.10 -0.65 0.51
C LEU A 42 5.42 -0.36 1.26
N CYS A 43 6.48 -0.99 0.77
CA CYS A 43 7.82 -0.86 1.34
C CYS A 43 8.34 0.57 1.20
N ASN A 44 9.19 1.01 2.14
CA ASN A 44 9.80 2.33 2.05
C ASN A 44 10.81 2.38 0.89
N ASN A 45 10.74 3.43 0.08
CA ASN A 45 11.72 3.70 -0.97
C ASN A 45 12.87 4.55 -0.38
N PRO A 46 14.14 4.09 -0.43
CA PRO A 46 15.26 4.89 0.08
C PRO A 46 15.56 6.12 -0.78
N MET A 47 15.12 6.14 -2.04
CA MET A 47 15.37 7.23 -3.00
C MET A 47 14.29 8.31 -2.97
N THR A 48 13.08 7.99 -2.51
CA THR A 48 11.93 8.92 -2.51
C THR A 48 11.18 8.86 -1.18
N LYS A 49 10.71 10.02 -0.69
CA LYS A 49 9.94 10.13 0.55
C LYS A 49 8.44 10.21 0.29
N GLU A 50 7.94 9.37 -0.62
CA GLU A 50 6.50 9.30 -0.89
C GLU A 50 5.75 8.79 0.36
N PRO A 51 4.71 9.50 0.84
CA PRO A 51 3.86 9.02 1.93
C PRO A 51 3.12 7.74 1.53
N LYS A 52 2.95 6.81 2.47
CA LYS A 52 2.28 5.51 2.21
C LYS A 52 0.86 5.64 1.65
N LEU A 53 0.10 6.65 2.07
CA LEU A 53 -1.26 6.89 1.56
C LEU A 53 -1.26 7.27 0.08
N GLN A 54 -0.30 8.09 -0.35
CA GLN A 54 -0.13 8.47 -1.75
C GLN A 54 0.30 7.25 -2.58
N GLY A 55 1.28 6.49 -2.07
CA GLY A 55 1.71 5.24 -2.69
C GLY A 55 0.59 4.21 -2.81
N ALA A 56 -0.26 4.07 -1.79
CA ALA A 56 -1.39 3.14 -1.81
C ALA A 56 -2.36 3.43 -2.96
N ARG A 57 -2.74 4.71 -3.13
CA ARG A 57 -3.64 5.15 -4.21
C ARG A 57 -3.05 4.96 -5.61
N ARG A 58 -1.73 5.12 -5.74
CA ARG A 58 -1.00 5.01 -7.02
C ARG A 58 -0.70 3.56 -7.39
N ILE A 59 -0.32 2.74 -6.41
CA ILE A 59 0.14 1.36 -6.60
C ILE A 59 -1.06 0.40 -6.64
N VAL A 60 -2.08 0.59 -5.82
CA VAL A 60 -3.20 -0.35 -5.67
C VAL A 60 -4.47 0.33 -6.17
N ALA A 61 -4.93 -0.08 -7.36
CA ALA A 61 -6.02 0.61 -8.07
C ALA A 61 -7.35 0.52 -7.32
N GLU A 62 -7.56 -0.56 -6.59
CA GLU A 62 -8.75 -0.82 -5.77
C GLU A 62 -8.74 -0.09 -4.41
N TRP A 63 -7.60 0.49 -4.00
CA TRP A 63 -7.46 1.09 -2.67
C TRP A 63 -8.43 2.25 -2.40
N PRO A 64 -8.66 3.20 -3.34
CA PRO A 64 -9.60 4.30 -3.10
C PRO A 64 -11.03 3.84 -2.83
N ASP A 65 -11.48 2.77 -3.50
CA ASP A 65 -12.82 2.22 -3.34
C ASP A 65 -12.98 1.52 -1.99
N LEU A 66 -11.97 0.74 -1.58
CA LEU A 66 -11.93 0.08 -0.27
C LEU A 66 -11.89 1.11 0.88
N ASP A 67 -11.09 2.17 0.74
CA ASP A 67 -11.04 3.27 1.70
C ASP A 67 -12.39 4.00 1.81
N LEU A 68 -13.07 4.22 0.67
CA LEU A 68 -14.40 4.81 0.65
C LEU A 68 -15.44 3.92 1.33
N GLU A 69 -15.39 2.61 1.10
CA GLU A 69 -16.26 1.63 1.76
C GLU A 69 -16.07 1.66 3.28
N ALA A 70 -14.83 1.63 3.76
CA ALA A 70 -14.51 1.69 5.18
C ALA A 70 -15.01 2.99 5.83
N ARG A 71 -14.85 4.14 5.14
CA ARG A 71 -15.34 5.44 5.62
C ARG A 71 -16.87 5.49 5.69
N LYS A 72 -17.57 5.00 4.67
CA LYS A 72 -19.05 4.89 4.67
C LYS A 72 -19.55 4.01 5.81
N PHE A 73 -18.89 2.88 6.04
CA PHE A 73 -19.24 1.98 7.15
C PHE A 73 -19.02 2.65 8.51
N THR A 74 -17.90 3.34 8.68
CA THR A 74 -17.59 4.08 9.92
C THR A 74 -18.61 5.20 10.18
N ALA A 75 -18.97 5.98 9.15
CA ALA A 75 -19.98 7.03 9.24
C ALA A 75 -21.36 6.48 9.70
N ARG A 76 -21.79 5.35 9.12
CA ARG A 76 -23.03 4.67 9.52
C ARG A 76 -23.06 4.26 10.99
N ILE A 77 -21.92 3.86 11.56
CA ILE A 77 -21.83 3.47 12.97
C ILE A 77 -21.89 4.71 13.88
N LEU A 78 -21.29 5.81 13.46
CA LEU A 78 -21.21 7.04 14.26
C LEU A 78 -22.48 7.89 14.20
N GLY A 79 -23.40 7.62 13.27
CA GLY A 79 -24.64 8.39 13.11
C GLY A 79 -24.44 9.76 12.44
N ASP A 80 -23.23 10.01 11.94
CA ASP A 80 -22.90 11.16 11.11
C ASP A 80 -23.08 10.74 9.65
N ASP A 81 -24.16 11.17 8.99
CA ASP A 81 -24.30 11.06 7.53
C ASP A 81 -23.27 12.01 6.86
N LEU A 82 -22.00 11.61 6.84
CA LEU A 82 -20.95 12.36 6.17
C LEU A 82 -21.09 12.19 4.66
N GLU A 83 -21.50 13.28 4.00
CA GLU A 83 -21.29 13.50 2.57
C GLU A 83 -19.81 13.22 2.21
N PRO A 84 -19.51 12.62 1.04
CA PRO A 84 -18.16 12.16 0.73
C PRO A 84 -17.18 13.34 0.67
N ILE A 85 -16.28 13.44 1.65
CA ILE A 85 -15.14 14.37 1.57
C ILE A 85 -14.23 13.88 0.44
N GLN A 86 -14.23 14.62 -0.67
CA GLN A 86 -13.20 14.53 -1.70
C GLN A 86 -11.86 14.80 -1.03
N SER A 87 -10.93 13.85 -1.12
CA SER A 87 -9.58 14.04 -0.58
C SER A 87 -8.94 15.28 -1.22
N PRO A 88 -8.47 16.27 -0.45
CA PRO A 88 -7.80 17.43 -1.01
C PRO A 88 -6.35 17.03 -1.31
N ASP A 89 -6.09 16.62 -2.55
CA ASP A 89 -4.74 16.72 -3.13
C ASP A 89 -4.80 16.74 -4.67
N GLN A 90 -5.67 17.59 -5.21
CA GLN A 90 -5.42 18.19 -6.52
C GLN A 90 -4.86 19.59 -6.28
N SER A 91 -3.55 19.66 -6.07
CA SER A 91 -2.81 20.90 -6.28
C SER A 91 -2.89 21.26 -7.76
N LYS A 92 -3.73 22.25 -8.02
CA LYS A 92 -3.63 23.26 -9.09
C LYS A 92 -2.31 23.21 -9.86
N ASP A 93 -2.36 22.78 -11.12
CA ASP A 93 -1.54 23.45 -12.13
C ASP A 93 -2.43 24.55 -12.73
N SER A 94 -2.26 25.75 -12.18
CA SER A 94 -2.72 26.98 -12.82
C SER A 94 -1.61 27.42 -13.75
N THR A 95 -1.75 27.16 -15.04
CA THR A 95 -1.12 28.00 -16.06
C THR A 95 -2.20 28.40 -17.07
N ASN A 96 -2.82 29.54 -16.78
CA ASN A 96 -3.31 30.43 -17.83
C ASN A 96 -2.09 31.24 -18.29
N ASP A 97 -1.54 30.90 -19.45
CA ASP A 97 -1.08 31.81 -20.53
C ASP A 97 -0.64 30.97 -21.74
#